data_AF-A0A3S5IWI4-F1
#
_entry.id   AF-A0A3S5IWI4-F1
#
_cell.length_a   1.000
_cell.length_b   1.000
_cell.length_c   1.000
_cell.angle_alpha   90.00
_cell.angle_beta   90.00
_cell.angle_gamma   90.00
#
_symmetry.space_group_name_H-M   'P 1'
#
loop_
_entity.id
_entity.type
_entity.pdbx_description
1 polymer ?
#
loop_
_entity_poly.entity_id
_entity_poly.type
_entity_poly.pdbx_seq_one_letter_code
_entity_poly.pdbx_strand_id
1 'polypeptide(L)'
;MMNQGLKWMVLLGFAGLMGWGMWGLPDRGDLDAPMNEKTTLTGTPAPAAHYIEKAYKEAKTPNIVTVVLGDYRSIDTLGEVVVVFTAGLILILLLTNRRKVSALDGGDS
;
A
#
# COMPACT_ATOMS: atom_id res chain seq x y z
N MET A 1 -3.60 -16.19 -28.33
CA MET A 1 -3.67 -16.92 -27.05
C MET A 1 -2.26 -17.28 -26.62
N MET A 2 -1.77 -16.75 -25.50
CA MET A 2 -0.40 -16.99 -25.04
C MET A 2 -0.22 -18.48 -24.71
N ASN A 3 0.81 -19.13 -25.28
CA ASN A 3 1.13 -20.53 -25.02
C ASN A 3 1.27 -20.76 -23.51
N GLN A 4 0.59 -21.76 -22.96
CA GLN A 4 0.62 -22.03 -21.52
C GLN A 4 2.05 -22.27 -21.01
N GLY A 5 2.94 -22.85 -21.83
CA GLY A 5 4.35 -23.00 -21.49
C GLY A 5 5.10 -21.68 -21.31
N LEU A 6 4.79 -20.67 -22.13
CA LEU A 6 5.40 -19.34 -22.03
C LEU A 6 4.97 -18.62 -20.73
N LYS A 7 3.71 -18.78 -20.30
CA LYS A 7 3.22 -18.20 -19.05
C LYS A 7 3.96 -18.75 -17.84
N TRP A 8 4.09 -20.07 -17.75
CA TRP A 8 4.79 -20.71 -16.64
C TRP A 8 6.27 -20.35 -16.61
N MET A 9 6.91 -20.26 -17.77
CA MET A 9 8.30 -19.82 -17.86
C MET A 9 8.49 -18.39 -17.33
N VAL A 10 7.60 -17.46 -17.69
CA VAL A 10 7.64 -16.08 -17.18
C VAL A 10 7.39 -16.03 -15.67
N LEU A 11 6.39 -16.76 -15.18
CA LEU A 11 6.07 -16.78 -13.73
C LEU A 11 7.21 -17.38 -12.90
N LEU A 12 7.80 -18.48 -13.36
CA LEU A 12 8.94 -19.11 -12.68
C LEU A 12 10.19 -18.23 -12.76
N GLY A 13 10.45 -17.59 -13.90
CA GLY A 13 11.54 -16.62 -14.03
C GLY A 13 11.37 -15.44 -13.06
N PHE A 14 10.16 -14.89 -12.95
CA PHE A 14 9.87 -13.81 -12.01
C PHE A 14 10.00 -14.26 -10.55
N ALA A 15 9.47 -15.44 -10.20
CA ALA A 15 9.60 -16.00 -8.86
C ALA A 15 11.06 -16.27 -8.48
N GLY A 16 11.86 -16.79 -9.41
CA GLY A 16 13.30 -16.99 -9.22
C GLY A 16 14.04 -15.67 -8.99
N LEU A 17 13.71 -14.63 -9.76
CA LEU A 17 14.28 -13.30 -9.59
C LEU A 17 13.92 -12.68 -8.23
N MET A 18 12.66 -12.82 -7.80
CA MET A 18 12.23 -12.39 -6.46
C MET A 18 12.96 -13.16 -5.35
N GLY A 19 13.06 -14.49 -5.48
CA GLY A 19 13.78 -15.34 -4.53
C GLY A 19 15.27 -14.98 -4.42
N TRP A 20 15.91 -14.67 -5.56
CA TRP A 20 17.29 -14.20 -5.58
C TRP A 20 17.45 -12.87 -4.83
N GLY A 21 16.54 -11.92 -5.03
CA GLY A 21 16.53 -10.66 -4.30
C GLY A 21 16.33 -10.80 -2.78
N MET A 22 15.58 -11.83 -2.35
CA MET A 22 15.35 -12.11 -0.93
C MET A 22 16.55 -12.75 -0.22
N TRP A 23 17.50 -13.33 -0.98
CA TRP A 23 18.64 -14.05 -0.40
C TRP A 23 19.58 -13.14 0.42
N GLY A 24 19.58 -11.83 0.16
CA GLY A 24 20.42 -10.85 0.87
C GLY A 24 19.75 -10.17 2.06
N LEU A 25 18.60 -10.64 2.54
CA LEU A 25 17.90 -10.04 3.67
C LEU A 25 18.57 -10.41 5.01
N PRO A 26 18.68 -9.47 5.97
CA PRO A 26 19.13 -9.76 7.32
C PRO A 26 18.27 -10.82 8.02
N ASP A 27 18.86 -11.50 9.01
CA ASP A 27 18.15 -12.49 9.80
C ASP A 27 17.00 -11.85 10.60
N ARG A 28 15.93 -12.61 10.80
CA ARG A 28 14.78 -12.14 11.58
C ARG A 28 15.18 -11.95 13.04
N GLY A 29 14.95 -10.75 13.57
CA GLY A 29 15.24 -10.43 14.97
C GLY A 29 16.67 -9.99 15.24
N ASP A 30 17.48 -9.80 14.19
CA ASP A 30 18.79 -9.19 14.31
C ASP A 30 18.66 -7.75 14.82
N LEU A 31 19.30 -7.47 15.95
CA LEU A 31 19.31 -6.16 16.60
C LEU A 31 20.11 -5.14 15.79
N ASP A 32 21.11 -5.61 15.05
CA ASP A 32 22.00 -4.80 14.22
C ASP A 32 21.51 -4.71 12.76
N ALA A 33 20.27 -5.16 12.49
CA ALA A 33 19.68 -5.00 11.17
C ALA A 33 19.60 -3.51 10.80
N PRO A 34 19.92 -3.13 9.54
CA PRO A 34 19.90 -1.74 9.10
C PRO A 34 18.56 -1.00 9.34
N MET A 35 17.46 -1.74 9.44
CA MET A 35 16.11 -1.19 9.72
C MET A 35 15.95 -0.73 11.19
N ASN A 36 16.74 -1.28 12.12
CA ASN A 36 16.70 -0.97 13.55
C ASN A 36 17.71 0.12 13.95
N GLU A 37 18.60 0.52 13.04
CA GLU A 37 19.57 1.57 13.33
C GLU A 37 18.90 2.91 13.63
N LYS A 38 19.47 3.66 14.58
CA LYS A 38 18.94 4.97 14.98
C LYS A 38 19.24 6.07 13.97
N THR A 39 20.21 5.84 13.09
CA THR A 39 20.70 6.81 12.12
C THR A 39 20.65 6.21 10.73
N THR A 40 20.21 7.00 9.76
CA THR A 40 20.24 6.63 8.34
C THR A 40 21.65 6.87 7.78
N LEU A 41 21.96 6.28 6.62
CA LEU A 41 23.20 6.49 5.87
C LEU A 41 23.56 7.98 5.62
N THR A 42 22.57 8.88 5.66
CA THR A 42 22.72 10.33 5.50
C THR A 42 23.04 11.07 6.81
N GLY A 43 23.25 10.37 7.93
CA GLY A 43 23.50 10.97 9.24
C GLY A 43 22.26 11.57 9.91
N THR A 44 21.08 11.42 9.31
CA THR A 44 19.81 11.87 9.89
C THR A 44 19.18 10.77 10.75
N PRO A 45 18.39 11.12 11.79
CA PRO A 45 17.69 10.12 12.59
C PRO A 45 16.82 9.22 11.70
N ALA A 46 16.88 7.91 11.91
CA ALA A 46 16.00 6.98 11.22
C ALA A 46 14.53 7.30 11.58
N PRO A 47 13.60 7.29 10.61
CA PRO A 47 12.20 7.62 10.87
C PRO A 47 11.58 6.77 11.97
N ALA A 48 11.88 5.46 12.00
CA ALA A 48 11.36 4.54 13.03
C ALA A 48 11.80 4.94 14.44
N ALA A 49 13.09 5.20 14.65
CA ALA A 49 13.61 5.66 15.93
C ALA A 49 13.02 7.03 16.33
N HIS A 50 12.90 7.95 15.37
CA HIS A 50 12.30 9.26 15.59
C HIS A 50 10.83 9.17 16.02
N TYR A 51 10.02 8.34 15.36
CA TYR A 51 8.62 8.16 15.70
C TYR A 51 8.46 7.59 17.11
N ILE A 52 9.29 6.61 17.51
CA ILE A 52 9.24 6.03 18.86
C ILE A 52 9.55 7.07 19.93
N GLU A 53 10.55 7.93 19.72
CA GLU A 53 11.01 8.89 20.73
C GLU A 53 10.16 10.17 20.79
N LYS A 54 9.56 10.59 19.68
CA LYS A 54 8.95 11.93 19.55
C LYS A 54 7.47 11.96 19.20
N ALA A 55 6.86 10.87 18.70
CA ALA A 55 5.46 10.88 18.25
C ALA A 55 4.49 11.44 19.31
N TYR A 56 4.64 11.02 20.57
CA TYR A 56 3.77 11.50 21.64
C TYR A 56 3.99 12.99 21.96
N LYS A 57 5.24 13.47 21.93
CA LYS A 57 5.58 14.87 22.22
C LYS A 57 5.03 15.81 21.15
N GLU A 58 5.04 15.37 19.90
CA GLU A 58 4.65 16.19 18.75
C GLU A 58 3.14 16.16 18.49
N ALA A 59 2.51 14.97 18.56
CA ALA A 59 1.10 14.79 18.21
C ALA A 59 0.15 14.64 19.40
N LYS A 60 0.67 14.52 20.63
CA LYS A 60 -0.10 14.31 21.88
C LYS A 60 -1.12 13.16 21.83
N THR A 61 -0.87 12.19 20.97
CA THR A 61 -1.72 11.01 20.78
C THR A 61 -0.97 9.77 21.27
N PRO A 62 -1.56 8.95 22.15
CA PRO A 62 -0.86 7.81 22.76
C PRO A 62 -0.61 6.67 21.76
N ASN A 63 -1.39 6.57 20.68
CA ASN A 63 -1.18 5.55 19.66
C ASN A 63 -0.18 6.01 18.59
N ILE A 64 1.04 5.49 18.66
CA ILE A 64 2.10 5.77 17.67
C ILE A 64 1.68 5.46 16.24
N VAL A 65 0.90 4.40 16.00
CA VAL A 65 0.48 4.01 14.64
C VAL A 65 -0.44 5.07 14.04
N THR A 66 -1.37 5.60 14.84
CA THR A 66 -2.25 6.69 14.39
C THR A 66 -1.46 7.96 14.08
N VAL A 67 -0.44 8.29 14.88
CA VAL A 67 0.43 9.45 14.62
C VAL A 67 1.23 9.26 13.32
N VAL A 68 1.77 8.06 13.08
CA VAL A 68 2.52 7.77 11.85
C VAL A 68 1.62 7.90 10.62
N LEU A 69 0.42 7.32 10.65
CA LEU A 69 -0.51 7.34 9.51
C LEU A 69 -1.22 8.69 9.32
N GLY A 70 -1.51 9.39 10.41
CA GLY A 70 -2.32 10.61 10.44
C GLY A 70 -1.52 11.90 10.37
N ASP A 71 -0.30 11.93 10.94
CA ASP A 71 0.53 13.14 11.00
C ASP A 71 1.77 13.01 10.11
N TYR A 72 2.59 11.96 10.30
CA TYR A 72 3.86 11.84 9.56
C TYR A 72 3.71 11.36 8.11
N ARG A 73 2.73 10.49 7.82
CA ARG A 73 2.48 9.88 6.49
C ARG A 73 1.02 10.08 6.04
N SER A 74 0.47 11.24 6.38
CA SER A 74 -0.92 11.62 6.09
C SER A 74 -1.26 11.66 4.60
N ILE A 75 -0.27 11.93 3.73
CA ILE A 75 -0.47 11.94 2.28
C ILE A 75 -0.68 10.53 1.71
N ASP A 76 0.01 9.52 2.23
CA ASP A 76 -0.15 8.13 1.77
C ASP A 76 -1.57 7.64 2.09
N THR A 77 -2.09 7.95 3.28
CA THR A 77 -3.44 7.59 3.71
C THR A 77 -4.53 8.41 3.02
N LEU A 78 -4.31 9.72 2.80
CA LEU A 78 -5.21 10.55 2.01
C LEU A 78 -5.32 10.05 0.57
N GLY A 79 -4.21 9.64 -0.04
CA GLY A 79 -4.19 9.05 -1.38
C GLY A 79 -5.02 7.78 -1.46
N GLU A 80 -4.89 6.88 -0.49
CA GLU A 80 -5.72 5.67 -0.39
C GLU A 80 -7.21 6.02 -0.31
N VAL A 81 -7.59 6.97 0.55
CA VAL A 81 -8.98 7.42 0.69
C VAL A 81 -9.52 7.97 -0.63
N VAL A 82 -8.74 8.77 -1.36
CA VAL A 82 -9.13 9.31 -2.66
C VAL A 82 -9.37 8.20 -3.68
N VAL A 83 -8.47 7.21 -3.77
CA VAL A 83 -8.61 6.07 -4.70
C VAL A 83 -9.88 5.28 -4.41
N VAL A 84 -10.13 4.92 -3.15
CA VAL A 84 -11.33 4.17 -2.73
C VAL A 84 -12.60 5.00 -2.99
N PHE A 85 -12.56 6.30 -2.70
CA PHE A 85 -13.67 7.20 -2.96
C PHE A 85 -13.99 7.31 -4.46
N THR A 86 -12.98 7.48 -5.32
CA THR A 86 -13.16 7.50 -6.78
C THR A 86 -13.73 6.18 -7.30
N ALA A 87 -13.23 5.03 -6.82
CA ALA A 87 -13.77 3.73 -7.19
C ALA A 87 -15.25 3.57 -6.77
N GLY A 88 -15.60 4.03 -5.56
CA GLY A 88 -16.99 4.06 -5.08
C GLY A 88 -17.90 4.94 -5.93
N LEU A 89 -17.43 6.14 -6.32
CA LEU A 89 -18.17 7.02 -7.23
C LEU A 89 -18.41 6.39 -8.60
N ILE A 90 -17.39 5.78 -9.20
CA ILE A 90 -17.50 5.07 -10.48
C ILE A 90 -18.57 3.97 -10.39
N LEU A 91 -18.57 3.20 -9.29
CA LEU A 91 -19.55 2.14 -9.08
C LEU A 91 -20.98 2.69 -8.98
N ILE A 92 -21.19 3.76 -8.22
CA ILE A 92 -22.51 4.41 -8.08
C ILE A 92 -23.00 4.91 -9.44
N LEU A 93 -22.14 5.58 -10.21
CA LEU A 93 -22.48 6.11 -11.54
C LEU A 93 -22.83 4.97 -12.51
N LEU A 94 -22.05 3.89 -12.52
CA LEU A 94 -22.29 2.71 -13.35
C LEU A 94 -23.64 2.05 -13.02
N LEU A 95 -23.95 1.86 -11.73
CA LEU A 95 -25.20 1.23 -11.29
C LEU A 95 -26.42 2.12 -11.53
N THR A 96 -26.27 3.44 -11.39
CA THR A 96 -27.34 4.40 -11.66
C THR A 96 -27.67 4.47 -13.15
N ASN A 97 -26.66 4.38 -14.02
CA ASN A 97 -26.87 4.39 -15.46
C ASN A 97 -27.56 3.12 -15.97
N ARG A 98 -27.27 1.94 -15.38
CA ARG A 98 -27.94 0.67 -15.76
C ARG A 98 -29.45 0.70 -15.51
N ARG A 99 -29.92 1.32 -14.42
CA ARG A 99 -31.36 1.47 -14.14
C ARG A 99 -32.10 2.27 -15.21
N LYS A 100 -31.45 3.27 -15.82
CA LYS A 100 -32.05 4.06 -16.90
C LYS A 100 -32.16 3.26 -18.20
N VAL A 101 -31.16 2.45 -18.54
CA VAL A 101 -31.17 1.61 -19.75
C VAL A 101 -32.24 0.51 -19.65
N SER A 102 -32.36 -0.17 -18.50
CA SER A 102 -33.39 -1.20 -18.31
C SER A 102 -34.82 -0.65 -18.30
N ALA A 103 -35.02 0.62 -17.93
CA ALA A 103 -36.33 1.27 -17.99
C ALA A 103 -36.72 1.71 -19.42
N LEU A 104 -35.77 1.85 -20.34
CA LEU A 104 -36.00 2.18 -21.74
C LEU A 104 -36.24 0.93 -22.61
N ASP A 105 -35.77 -0.23 -22.16
CA ASP A 105 -35.90 -1.53 -22.86
C ASP A 105 -37.20 -2.29 -22.49
N GLY A 106 -38.00 -1.75 -21.57
CA GLY A 106 -39.25 -2.36 -21.09
C GLY A 106 -40.53 -1.90 -21.80
N GLY A 107 -40.43 -1.27 -22.97
CA GLY A 107 -41.56 -0.74 -23.73
C GLY A 107 -41.68 -1.38 -25.10
N ASP A 108 -42.08 -2.65 -25.15
CA ASP A 108 -42.90 -3.25 -26.21
C ASP A 108 -43.17 -4.73 -25.88
N SER A 109 -44.34 -4.98 -25.28
CA SER A 109 -45.08 -6.24 -25.37
C SER A 109 -46.56 -5.95 -25.17
#